data_AF-A0A1A9ZWT0-F1
#
_entry.id   AF-A0A1A9ZWT0-F1
#
_cell.length_a   1.000
_cell.length_b   1.000
_cell.length_c   1.000
_cell.angle_alpha   90.00
_cell.angle_beta   90.00
_cell.angle_gamma   90.00
#
_symmetry.space_group_name_H-M   'P 1'
#
loop_
_entity.id
_entity.type
_entity.pdbx_description
1 polymer ?
#
loop_
_entity_poly.entity_id
_entity_poly.type
_entity_poly.pdbx_seq_one_letter_code
_entity_poly.pdbx_strand_id
1 'polypeptide(L)'
;MPAREVLQGRVEAAKGNSPSLGAIAEGFQLRYFEFQDFERAFEECISKSAVQTKFEKHSSRGKVLASEMCEMLEEMLKRVSAFLNEKLDQKTILIERIRGTEIEMINATRETELQIHDMIEEVEQKVSKTLNEEIRCLSVLIDKFNMPFHPGPLMLNFYKKELNSYVEKGLDSNLRARMSMALTVNIDAAQREMTERMHALVPNEKFNEQAKQILARTQPFQMLYSLNCQNLCADFQEALEFKFSWGISAMLQRFTGKIKKKMRKNRASIKGSSSAQLASLTTPTGIKEQMSIVSRLALASTGFKGTVGGLAVSGIMLKMIGWRLLAGFGALYGCLYMYERLSWTRSAKKRAFKSQYIHHATKKLKMIVDLTSANCSHQVQQELGSTFTRLCRTVTNAIIDMNDELKTLEAQITILENTQKQVKLLRNKANYIQNELKIFENIYIKSN
;
A
#
# COMPACT_ATOMS: atom_id res chain seq x y z
N MET A 1 -52.22 -63.84 -83.46
CA MET A 1 -53.02 -63.17 -84.52
C MET A 1 -53.26 -61.68 -84.26
N PRO A 2 -53.57 -61.18 -83.04
CA PRO A 2 -53.88 -59.76 -82.80
C PRO A 2 -52.71 -58.78 -83.02
N ALA A 3 -51.49 -59.13 -82.60
CA ALA A 3 -50.32 -58.24 -82.70
C ALA A 3 -49.93 -57.87 -84.15
N ARG A 4 -50.11 -58.81 -85.10
CA ARG A 4 -49.87 -58.56 -86.53
C ARG A 4 -50.88 -57.55 -87.09
N GLU A 5 -52.14 -57.67 -86.68
CA GLU A 5 -53.25 -56.81 -87.10
C GLU A 5 -53.09 -55.39 -86.54
N VAL A 6 -52.69 -55.26 -85.27
CA VAL A 6 -52.39 -53.98 -84.62
C VAL A 6 -51.17 -53.31 -85.25
N LEU A 7 -50.11 -54.06 -85.57
CA LEU A 7 -48.94 -53.53 -86.28
C LEU A 7 -49.33 -52.99 -87.67
N GLN A 8 -50.12 -53.76 -88.43
CA GLN A 8 -50.61 -53.34 -89.75
C GLN A 8 -51.48 -52.07 -89.64
N GLY A 9 -52.38 -52.00 -88.65
CA GLY A 9 -53.19 -50.83 -88.36
C GLY A 9 -52.35 -49.60 -87.96
N ARG A 10 -51.28 -49.77 -87.18
CA ARG A 10 -50.33 -48.70 -86.82
C ARG A 10 -49.49 -48.24 -88.01
N VAL A 11 -49.09 -49.16 -88.90
CA VAL A 11 -48.36 -48.82 -90.14
C VAL A 11 -49.23 -47.99 -91.07
N GLU A 12 -50.52 -48.31 -91.20
CA GLU A 12 -51.45 -47.48 -91.98
C GLU A 12 -51.75 -46.14 -91.30
N ALA A 13 -51.91 -46.13 -89.97
CA ALA A 13 -52.04 -44.89 -89.19
C ALA A 13 -50.80 -43.97 -89.33
N ALA A 14 -49.60 -44.53 -89.34
CA ALA A 14 -48.34 -43.80 -89.52
C ALA A 14 -48.20 -43.19 -90.93
N LYS A 15 -48.89 -43.75 -91.94
CA LYS A 15 -49.00 -43.18 -93.30
C LYS A 15 -50.09 -42.10 -93.41
N GLY A 16 -50.84 -41.83 -92.34
CA GLY A 16 -51.97 -40.89 -92.32
C GLY A 16 -53.33 -41.50 -92.70
N ASN A 17 -53.40 -42.82 -92.92
CA ASN A 17 -54.64 -43.52 -93.25
C ASN A 17 -55.39 -43.97 -91.99
N SER A 18 -56.68 -44.32 -92.13
CA SER A 18 -57.44 -44.90 -91.02
C SER A 18 -56.83 -46.24 -90.58
N PRO A 19 -56.68 -46.51 -89.26
CA PRO A 19 -56.20 -47.79 -88.75
C PRO A 19 -57.00 -49.00 -89.24
N SER A 20 -58.28 -48.79 -89.60
CA SER A 20 -59.17 -49.83 -90.13
C SER A 20 -58.75 -50.37 -91.50
N LEU A 21 -57.91 -49.66 -92.27
CA LEU A 21 -57.35 -50.19 -93.53
C LEU A 21 -56.39 -51.37 -93.29
N GLY A 22 -55.87 -51.53 -92.08
CA GLY A 22 -55.02 -52.65 -91.68
C GLY A 22 -55.78 -53.88 -91.17
N ALA A 23 -57.12 -53.89 -91.22
CA ALA A 23 -57.95 -54.99 -90.72
C ALA A 23 -57.77 -56.27 -91.55
N ILE A 24 -57.61 -57.41 -90.87
CA ILE A 24 -57.40 -58.74 -91.51
C ILE A 24 -58.66 -59.59 -91.40
N ALA A 25 -59.53 -59.33 -90.42
CA ALA A 25 -60.82 -59.99 -90.25
C ALA A 25 -61.88 -59.07 -89.61
N GLU A 26 -63.16 -59.44 -89.69
CA GLU A 26 -64.25 -58.74 -89.00
C GLU A 26 -63.99 -58.64 -87.48
N GLY A 27 -64.42 -57.55 -86.86
CA GLY A 27 -64.16 -57.27 -85.43
C GLY A 27 -62.78 -56.66 -85.12
N PHE A 28 -62.07 -56.14 -86.13
CA PHE A 28 -60.76 -55.47 -85.97
C PHE A 28 -60.72 -54.42 -84.86
N GLN A 29 -61.71 -53.52 -84.80
CA GLN A 29 -61.75 -52.44 -83.81
C GLN A 29 -61.75 -52.97 -82.38
N LEU A 30 -62.51 -54.04 -82.11
CA LEU A 30 -62.57 -54.66 -80.79
C LEU A 30 -61.21 -55.22 -80.37
N ARG A 31 -60.55 -55.99 -81.26
CA ARG A 31 -59.21 -56.55 -81.01
C ARG A 31 -58.13 -55.48 -80.89
N TYR A 32 -58.26 -54.37 -81.64
CA TYR A 32 -57.35 -53.24 -81.59
C TYR A 32 -57.46 -52.48 -80.26
N PHE A 33 -58.68 -52.22 -79.77
CA PHE A 33 -58.92 -51.67 -78.43
C PHE A 33 -58.44 -52.61 -77.32
N GLU A 34 -58.72 -53.90 -77.42
CA GLU A 34 -58.25 -54.91 -76.45
C GLU A 34 -56.72 -54.93 -76.35
N PHE A 35 -56.01 -54.78 -77.48
CA PHE A 35 -54.56 -54.70 -77.48
C PHE A 35 -54.02 -53.38 -76.88
N GLN A 36 -54.70 -52.26 -77.09
CA GLN A 36 -54.36 -50.99 -76.43
C GLN A 36 -54.57 -51.06 -74.92
N ASP A 37 -55.65 -51.71 -74.48
CA ASP A 37 -55.91 -51.94 -73.06
C ASP A 37 -54.87 -52.89 -72.46
N PHE A 38 -54.46 -53.94 -73.20
CA PHE A 38 -53.32 -54.78 -72.82
C PHE A 38 -52.03 -53.97 -72.68
N GLU A 39 -51.67 -53.13 -73.65
CA GLU A 39 -50.46 -52.31 -73.58
C GLU A 39 -50.50 -51.33 -72.41
N ARG A 40 -51.66 -50.69 -72.15
CA ARG A 40 -51.84 -49.81 -70.99
C ARG A 40 -51.64 -50.58 -69.69
N ALA A 41 -52.29 -51.75 -69.56
CA ALA A 41 -52.15 -52.60 -68.38
C ALA A 41 -50.72 -53.17 -68.24
N PHE A 42 -50.05 -53.48 -69.35
CA PHE A 42 -48.68 -53.96 -69.38
C PHE A 42 -47.69 -52.86 -68.98
N GLU A 43 -47.85 -51.64 -69.51
CA GLU A 43 -47.05 -50.46 -69.16
C GLU A 43 -47.21 -50.09 -67.68
N GLU A 44 -48.45 -50.12 -67.18
CA GLU A 44 -48.74 -49.88 -65.78
C GLU A 44 -48.10 -50.97 -64.89
N CYS A 45 -48.27 -52.25 -65.24
CA CYS A 45 -47.71 -53.37 -64.50
C CYS A 45 -46.17 -53.35 -64.48
N ILE A 46 -45.53 -53.16 -65.64
CA ILE A 46 -44.07 -53.14 -65.73
C ILE A 46 -43.48 -51.92 -65.03
N SER A 47 -44.12 -50.76 -65.12
CA SER A 47 -43.65 -49.54 -64.45
C SER A 47 -43.77 -49.67 -62.93
N LYS A 48 -44.91 -50.16 -62.42
CA LYS A 48 -45.13 -50.40 -60.99
C LYS A 48 -44.15 -51.43 -60.44
N SER A 49 -44.06 -52.59 -61.10
CA SER A 49 -43.16 -53.68 -60.70
C SER A 49 -41.69 -53.28 -60.78
N ALA A 50 -41.28 -52.53 -61.81
CA ALA A 50 -39.91 -52.03 -61.93
C ALA A 50 -39.56 -51.04 -60.83
N VAL A 51 -40.45 -50.10 -60.50
CA VAL A 51 -40.22 -49.12 -59.42
C VAL A 51 -40.08 -49.82 -58.07
N GLN A 52 -40.98 -50.75 -57.76
CA GLN A 52 -40.92 -51.51 -56.51
C GLN A 52 -39.64 -52.34 -56.42
N THR A 53 -39.39 -53.21 -57.40
CA THR A 53 -38.22 -54.12 -57.36
C THR A 53 -36.88 -53.41 -57.42
N LYS A 54 -36.78 -52.26 -58.08
CA LYS A 54 -35.54 -51.48 -58.16
C LYS A 54 -35.32 -50.59 -56.95
N PHE A 55 -36.34 -49.94 -56.40
CA PHE A 55 -36.14 -48.87 -55.42
C PHE A 55 -36.57 -49.22 -53.99
N GLU A 56 -37.40 -50.23 -53.76
CA GLU A 56 -37.91 -50.58 -52.43
C GLU A 56 -36.79 -50.84 -51.41
N LYS A 57 -35.83 -51.70 -51.77
CA LYS A 57 -34.69 -52.00 -50.90
C LYS A 57 -33.81 -50.78 -50.61
N HIS A 58 -33.61 -49.92 -51.60
CA HIS A 58 -32.81 -48.70 -51.44
C HIS A 58 -33.52 -47.66 -50.58
N SER A 59 -34.84 -47.49 -50.76
CA SER A 59 -35.64 -46.57 -49.96
C SER A 59 -35.71 -47.02 -48.50
N SER A 60 -35.99 -48.32 -48.27
CA SER A 60 -36.00 -48.93 -46.94
C SER A 60 -34.64 -48.76 -46.24
N ARG A 61 -33.53 -49.11 -46.92
CA ARG A 61 -32.18 -48.92 -46.37
C ARG A 61 -31.87 -47.44 -46.10
N GLY A 62 -32.26 -46.54 -46.99
CA GLY A 62 -32.08 -45.10 -46.82
C GLY A 62 -32.80 -44.57 -45.58
N LYS A 63 -34.02 -45.07 -45.30
CA LYS A 63 -34.77 -44.71 -44.08
C LYS A 63 -34.10 -45.19 -42.81
N VAL A 64 -33.60 -46.43 -42.80
CA VAL A 64 -32.86 -46.97 -41.66
C VAL A 64 -31.63 -46.11 -41.37
N LEU A 65 -30.82 -45.84 -42.39
CA LEU A 65 -29.63 -44.98 -42.26
C LEU A 65 -29.98 -43.56 -41.80
N ALA A 66 -31.04 -42.96 -42.34
CA ALA A 66 -31.48 -41.64 -41.91
C ALA A 66 -31.97 -41.64 -40.45
N SER A 67 -32.63 -42.71 -40.00
CA SER A 67 -33.06 -42.88 -38.60
C SER A 67 -31.85 -43.00 -37.67
N GLU A 68 -30.88 -43.85 -38.01
CA GLU A 68 -29.63 -44.02 -37.26
C GLU A 68 -28.84 -42.70 -37.18
N MET A 69 -28.76 -41.94 -38.27
CA MET A 69 -28.16 -40.61 -38.27
C MET A 69 -28.89 -39.64 -37.36
N CYS A 70 -30.23 -39.62 -37.38
CA CYS A 70 -31.03 -38.77 -36.50
C CYS A 70 -30.81 -39.13 -35.02
N GLU A 71 -30.80 -40.41 -34.67
CA GLU A 71 -30.55 -40.89 -33.31
C GLU A 71 -29.16 -40.52 -32.81
N MET A 72 -28.13 -40.73 -33.64
CA MET A 72 -26.75 -40.35 -33.32
C MET A 72 -26.62 -38.83 -33.10
N LEU A 73 -27.23 -38.02 -33.96
CA LEU A 73 -27.20 -36.56 -33.85
C LEU A 73 -27.98 -36.08 -32.63
N GLU A 74 -29.06 -36.76 -32.25
CA GLU A 74 -29.80 -36.47 -31.02
C GLU A 74 -28.95 -36.70 -29.78
N GLU A 75 -28.25 -37.83 -29.74
CA GLU A 75 -27.36 -38.16 -28.63
C GLU A 75 -26.19 -37.18 -28.55
N MET A 76 -25.59 -36.84 -29.69
CA MET A 76 -24.53 -35.83 -29.76
C MET A 76 -25.03 -34.47 -29.27
N LEU A 77 -26.25 -34.06 -29.66
CA LEU A 77 -26.85 -32.80 -29.21
C LEU A 77 -27.06 -32.81 -27.69
N LYS A 78 -27.56 -33.91 -27.11
CA LYS A 78 -27.69 -34.06 -25.66
C LYS A 78 -26.36 -33.92 -24.94
N ARG A 79 -25.30 -34.57 -25.44
CA ARG A 79 -23.94 -34.50 -24.87
C ARG A 79 -23.37 -33.07 -24.95
N VAL A 80 -23.46 -32.42 -26.11
CA VAL A 80 -22.99 -31.03 -26.29
C VAL A 80 -23.75 -30.07 -25.38
N SER A 81 -25.07 -30.23 -25.25
CA SER A 81 -25.89 -29.45 -24.32
C SER A 81 -25.48 -29.64 -22.87
N ALA A 82 -25.21 -30.89 -22.45
CA ALA A 82 -24.75 -31.18 -21.09
C ALA A 82 -23.40 -30.52 -20.79
N PHE A 83 -22.41 -30.67 -21.69
CA PHE A 83 -21.11 -30.02 -21.55
C PHE A 83 -21.21 -28.50 -21.56
N LEU A 84 -22.06 -27.92 -22.41
CA LEU A 84 -22.26 -26.47 -22.45
C LEU A 84 -22.82 -25.94 -21.14
N ASN A 85 -23.81 -26.62 -20.55
CA ASN A 85 -24.36 -26.25 -19.25
C ASN A 85 -23.31 -26.36 -18.13
N GLU A 86 -22.51 -27.43 -18.12
CA GLU A 86 -21.42 -27.60 -17.16
C GLU A 86 -20.38 -26.46 -17.27
N LYS A 87 -20.02 -26.08 -18.49
CA LYS A 87 -19.06 -25.00 -18.74
C LYS A 87 -19.62 -23.63 -18.36
N LEU A 88 -20.92 -23.39 -18.58
CA LEU A 88 -21.60 -22.17 -18.13
C LEU A 88 -21.69 -22.07 -16.60
N ASP A 89 -21.90 -23.19 -15.91
CA ASP A 89 -21.89 -23.24 -14.45
C ASP A 89 -20.49 -22.95 -13.90
N GLN A 90 -19.46 -23.62 -14.44
CA GLN A 90 -18.05 -23.33 -14.14
C GLN A 90 -17.71 -21.85 -14.35
N LYS A 91 -18.24 -21.23 -15.42
CA LYS A 91 -18.03 -19.80 -15.72
C LYS A 91 -18.63 -18.93 -14.63
N THR A 92 -19.86 -19.22 -14.23
CA THR A 92 -20.58 -18.45 -13.21
C THR A 92 -19.86 -18.54 -11.86
N ILE A 93 -19.45 -19.75 -11.46
CA ILE A 93 -18.70 -19.98 -10.23
C ILE A 93 -17.37 -19.21 -10.24
N LEU A 94 -16.63 -19.27 -11.36
CA LEU A 94 -15.33 -18.61 -11.47
C LEU A 94 -15.46 -17.08 -11.46
N ILE A 95 -16.48 -16.51 -12.12
CA ILE A 95 -16.77 -15.07 -12.07
C ILE A 95 -17.05 -14.61 -10.65
N GLU A 96 -17.93 -15.31 -9.93
CA GLU A 96 -18.24 -14.96 -8.54
C GLU A 96 -17.02 -15.08 -7.64
N ARG A 97 -16.17 -16.09 -7.87
CA ARG A 97 -14.91 -16.25 -7.13
C ARG A 97 -13.94 -15.09 -7.40
N ILE A 98 -13.75 -14.69 -8.65
CA ILE A 98 -12.90 -13.55 -9.02
C ILE A 98 -13.42 -12.29 -8.33
N ARG A 99 -14.71 -12.00 -8.49
CA ARG A 99 -15.36 -10.82 -7.89
C ARG A 99 -15.25 -10.81 -6.37
N GLY A 100 -15.47 -11.94 -5.72
CA GLY A 100 -15.32 -12.10 -4.27
C GLY A 100 -13.89 -11.81 -3.82
N THR A 101 -12.91 -12.40 -4.51
CA THR A 101 -11.49 -12.20 -4.21
C THR A 101 -11.06 -10.73 -4.40
N GLU A 102 -11.54 -10.06 -5.44
CA GLU A 102 -11.27 -8.63 -5.69
C GLU A 102 -11.82 -7.73 -4.57
N ILE A 103 -13.06 -7.96 -4.14
CA ILE A 103 -13.69 -7.20 -3.05
C ILE A 103 -12.94 -7.42 -1.74
N GLU A 104 -12.65 -8.68 -1.41
CA GLU A 104 -11.92 -9.02 -0.19
C GLU A 104 -10.47 -8.48 -0.22
N MET A 105 -9.82 -8.45 -1.39
CA MET A 105 -8.50 -7.83 -1.56
C MET A 105 -8.53 -6.33 -1.27
N ILE A 106 -9.56 -5.60 -1.72
CA ILE A 106 -9.74 -4.17 -1.42
C ILE A 106 -9.91 -3.97 0.09
N ASN A 107 -10.73 -4.79 0.74
CA ASN A 107 -10.96 -4.71 2.18
C ASN A 107 -9.67 -5.01 2.97
N ALA A 108 -8.98 -6.10 2.63
CA ALA A 108 -7.71 -6.48 3.26
C ALA A 108 -6.62 -5.41 3.06
N THR A 109 -6.62 -4.74 1.90
CA THR A 109 -5.73 -3.62 1.63
C THR A 109 -5.99 -2.46 2.58
N ARG A 110 -7.24 -2.02 2.69
CA ARG A 110 -7.63 -0.92 3.57
C ARG A 110 -7.32 -1.23 5.04
N GLU A 111 -7.59 -2.45 5.49
CA GLU A 111 -7.29 -2.89 6.87
C GLU A 111 -5.78 -2.89 7.13
N THR A 112 -5.00 -3.39 6.18
CA THR A 112 -3.53 -3.43 6.32
C THR A 112 -2.94 -2.03 6.32
N GLU A 113 -3.43 -1.11 5.49
CA GLU A 113 -3.01 0.29 5.48
C GLU A 113 -3.28 0.97 6.84
N LEU A 114 -4.46 0.73 7.43
CA LEU A 114 -4.78 1.22 8.78
C LEU A 114 -3.85 0.63 9.83
N GLN A 115 -3.62 -0.69 9.79
CA GLN A 115 -2.70 -1.35 10.71
C GLN A 115 -1.27 -0.79 10.62
N ILE A 116 -0.79 -0.51 9.40
CA ILE A 116 0.51 0.13 9.19
C ILE A 116 0.52 1.54 9.77
N HIS A 117 -0.53 2.33 9.54
CA HIS A 117 -0.65 3.68 10.09
C HIS A 117 -0.62 3.69 11.63
N ASP A 118 -1.40 2.82 12.27
CA ASP A 118 -1.44 2.71 13.73
C ASP A 118 -0.06 2.30 14.28
N MET A 119 0.62 1.35 13.62
CA MET A 119 1.97 0.93 13.99
C MET A 119 2.99 2.08 13.87
N ILE A 120 2.89 2.91 12.83
CA ILE A 120 3.76 4.08 12.63
C ILE A 120 3.59 5.06 13.79
N GLU A 121 2.34 5.37 14.17
CA GLU A 121 2.05 6.28 15.29
C GLU A 121 2.55 5.72 16.62
N GLU A 122 2.29 4.43 16.90
CA GLU A 122 2.76 3.76 18.11
C GLU A 122 4.30 3.79 18.21
N VAL A 123 5.00 3.51 17.10
CA VAL A 123 6.46 3.54 17.04
C VAL A 123 6.99 4.95 17.27
N GLU A 124 6.40 5.96 16.62
CA GLU A 124 6.81 7.35 16.80
C GLU A 124 6.67 7.80 18.26
N GLN A 125 5.52 7.53 18.87
CA GLN A 125 5.26 7.85 20.28
C GLN A 125 6.22 7.09 21.21
N LYS A 126 6.45 5.79 20.95
CA LYS A 126 7.34 4.95 21.78
C LYS A 126 8.79 5.40 21.68
N VAL A 127 9.28 5.74 20.49
CA VAL A 127 10.65 6.24 20.26
C VAL A 127 10.82 7.57 20.95
N SER A 128 9.88 8.50 20.74
CA SER A 128 9.91 9.82 21.36
C SER A 128 9.92 9.74 22.89
N LYS A 129 9.07 8.89 23.48
CA LYS A 129 9.02 8.68 24.93
C LYS A 129 10.33 8.07 25.47
N THR A 130 10.83 7.01 24.85
CA THR A 130 12.04 6.31 25.31
C THR A 130 13.27 7.22 25.19
N LEU A 131 13.41 7.94 24.07
CA LEU A 131 14.50 8.89 23.87
C LEU A 131 14.42 10.05 24.86
N ASN A 132 13.23 10.57 25.17
CA ASN A 132 13.05 11.60 26.20
C ASN A 132 13.44 11.12 27.60
N GLU A 133 13.15 9.86 27.94
CA GLU A 133 13.56 9.24 29.20
C GLU A 133 15.10 9.09 29.29
N GLU A 134 15.75 8.67 28.20
CA GLU A 134 17.21 8.59 28.11
C GLU A 134 17.88 9.97 28.18
N ILE A 135 17.30 10.99 27.54
CA ILE A 135 17.76 12.38 27.64
C ILE A 135 17.66 12.89 29.08
N ARG A 136 16.62 12.51 29.85
CA ARG A 136 16.52 12.87 31.29
C ARG A 136 17.62 12.20 32.12
N CYS A 137 18.03 11.00 31.74
CA CYS A 137 19.09 10.23 32.40
C CYS A 137 20.50 10.57 31.88
N LEU A 138 20.62 11.53 30.98
CA LEU A 138 21.89 11.94 30.37
C LEU A 138 22.94 12.37 31.41
N SER A 139 22.50 12.92 32.55
CA SER A 139 23.39 13.24 33.68
C SER A 139 24.10 12.00 34.23
N VAL A 140 23.37 10.90 34.43
CA VAL A 140 23.89 9.64 34.94
C VAL A 140 24.85 9.00 33.94
N LEU A 141 24.55 9.09 32.64
CA LEU A 141 25.42 8.59 31.58
C LEU A 141 26.75 9.38 31.57
N ILE A 142 26.68 10.71 31.59
CA ILE A 142 27.87 11.58 31.56
C ILE A 142 28.69 11.49 32.85
N ASP A 143 28.08 11.21 33.99
CA ASP A 143 28.79 11.01 35.24
C ASP A 143 29.69 9.76 35.21
N LYS A 144 29.26 8.69 34.53
CA LYS A 144 30.05 7.47 34.28
C LYS A 144 31.23 7.67 33.32
N PHE A 145 31.32 8.81 32.64
CA PHE A 145 32.44 9.13 31.75
C PHE A 145 33.74 9.42 32.53
N ASN A 146 34.69 8.48 32.42
CA ASN A 146 35.92 8.40 33.21
C ASN A 146 37.19 8.82 32.45
N MET A 147 37.13 9.84 31.60
CA MET A 147 38.32 10.42 30.95
C MET A 147 39.01 11.48 31.84
N PRO A 148 40.36 11.55 31.88
CA PRO A 148 41.09 12.62 32.55
C PRO A 148 40.81 13.98 31.91
N PHE A 149 40.54 14.99 32.75
CA PHE A 149 40.18 16.33 32.30
C PHE A 149 41.38 17.27 32.31
N HIS A 150 41.74 17.79 31.14
CA HIS A 150 42.82 18.76 30.98
C HIS A 150 42.24 20.07 30.41
N PRO A 151 42.45 21.22 31.09
CA PRO A 151 41.87 22.50 30.67
C PRO A 151 42.59 23.18 29.48
N GLY A 152 43.55 22.51 28.83
CA GLY A 152 44.26 23.05 27.68
C GLY A 152 43.40 23.00 26.41
N PRO A 153 43.47 24.01 25.51
CA PRO A 153 42.53 24.16 24.39
C PRO A 153 42.52 22.97 23.41
N LEU A 154 43.68 22.39 23.09
CA LEU A 154 43.77 21.21 22.22
C LEU A 154 43.19 19.95 22.88
N MET A 155 43.55 19.70 24.15
CA MET A 155 43.06 18.55 24.91
C MET A 155 41.57 18.65 25.22
N LEU A 156 41.03 19.86 25.30
CA LEU A 156 39.62 20.11 25.55
C LEU A 156 38.75 19.80 24.32
N ASN A 157 39.25 20.10 23.11
CA ASN A 157 38.59 19.69 21.87
C ASN A 157 38.58 18.16 21.71
N PHE A 158 39.68 17.49 22.06
CA PHE A 158 39.72 16.03 22.09
C PHE A 158 38.74 15.45 23.12
N TYR A 159 38.72 16.01 24.34
CA TYR A 159 37.76 15.63 25.39
C TYR A 159 36.30 15.83 24.96
N LYS A 160 35.97 16.92 24.25
CA LYS A 160 34.63 17.16 23.68
C LYS A 160 34.25 16.11 22.66
N LYS A 161 35.15 15.79 21.72
CA LYS A 161 34.90 14.80 20.67
C LYS A 161 34.62 13.42 21.27
N GLU A 162 35.44 13.01 22.23
CA GLU A 162 35.27 11.74 22.94
C GLU A 162 34.02 11.71 23.83
N LEU A 163 33.69 12.83 24.49
CA LEU A 163 32.43 12.94 25.24
C LEU A 163 31.21 12.84 24.31
N ASN A 164 31.23 13.51 23.15
CA ASN A 164 30.17 13.43 22.16
C ASN A 164 30.01 11.98 21.64
N SER A 165 31.12 11.30 21.31
CA SER A 165 31.07 9.90 20.86
C SER A 165 30.58 8.95 21.95
N TYR A 166 30.98 9.16 23.20
CA TYR A 166 30.52 8.36 24.34
C TYR A 166 29.01 8.55 24.60
N VAL A 167 28.52 9.79 24.54
CA VAL A 167 27.10 10.10 24.71
C VAL A 167 26.28 9.52 23.56
N GLU A 168 26.76 9.66 22.32
CA GLU A 168 26.14 9.07 21.14
C GLU A 168 26.00 7.55 21.28
N LYS A 169 27.11 6.84 21.54
CA LYS A 169 27.09 5.37 21.73
C LYS A 169 26.24 4.93 22.92
N GLY A 170 26.24 5.70 24.01
CA GLY A 170 25.48 5.37 25.21
C GLY A 170 23.97 5.53 25.01
N LEU A 171 23.54 6.65 24.43
CA LEU A 171 22.14 6.85 24.05
C LEU A 171 21.70 5.83 23.01
N ASP A 172 22.58 5.52 22.06
CA ASP A 172 22.33 4.55 21.01
C ASP A 172 22.07 3.15 21.57
N SER A 173 23.02 2.65 22.36
CA SER A 173 22.92 1.33 22.97
C SER A 173 21.71 1.20 23.90
N ASN A 174 21.41 2.22 24.71
CA ASN A 174 20.27 2.19 25.62
C ASN A 174 18.93 2.19 24.87
N LEU A 175 18.80 3.00 23.82
CA LEU A 175 17.59 3.06 23.01
C LEU A 175 17.33 1.73 22.31
N ARG A 176 18.37 1.15 21.68
CA ARG A 176 18.29 -0.17 21.05
C ARG A 176 17.90 -1.25 22.04
N ALA A 177 18.58 -1.34 23.18
CA ALA A 177 18.31 -2.38 24.18
C ALA A 177 16.85 -2.35 24.70
N ARG A 178 16.24 -1.16 24.78
CA ARG A 178 14.85 -1.01 25.27
C ARG A 178 13.79 -1.24 24.20
N MET A 179 14.11 -1.03 22.93
CA MET A 179 13.11 -0.96 21.87
C MET A 179 13.25 -2.03 20.79
N SER A 180 14.45 -2.55 20.53
CA SER A 180 14.68 -3.44 19.39
C SER A 180 13.82 -4.70 19.46
N MET A 181 13.77 -5.37 20.61
CA MET A 181 13.00 -6.60 20.77
C MET A 181 11.49 -6.37 20.59
N ALA A 182 10.94 -5.34 21.24
CA ALA A 182 9.51 -5.03 21.16
C ALA A 182 9.10 -4.68 19.73
N LEU A 183 9.93 -3.92 19.03
CA LEU A 183 9.65 -3.52 17.65
C LEU A 183 9.76 -4.70 16.68
N THR A 184 10.79 -5.54 16.81
CA THR A 184 10.93 -6.75 15.98
C THR A 184 9.72 -7.67 16.15
N VAL A 185 9.28 -7.93 17.39
CA VAL A 185 8.11 -8.79 17.65
C VAL A 185 6.84 -8.21 17.02
N ASN A 186 6.60 -6.90 17.15
CA ASN A 186 5.42 -6.25 16.59
C ASN A 186 5.41 -6.25 15.06
N ILE A 187 6.56 -5.98 14.43
CA ILE A 187 6.71 -6.02 12.96
C ILE A 187 6.51 -7.44 12.45
N ASP A 188 7.12 -8.44 13.08
CA ASP A 188 6.98 -9.84 12.70
C ASP A 188 5.52 -10.32 12.84
N ALA A 189 4.83 -9.88 13.91
CA ALA A 189 3.41 -10.17 14.09
C ALA A 189 2.56 -9.55 12.98
N ALA A 190 2.78 -8.28 12.66
CA ALA A 190 2.07 -7.57 11.60
C ALA A 190 2.31 -8.22 10.22
N GLN A 191 3.56 -8.57 9.90
CA GLN A 191 3.89 -9.28 8.65
C GLN A 191 3.20 -10.64 8.54
N ARG A 192 3.13 -11.39 9.65
CA ARG A 192 2.47 -12.70 9.69
C ARG A 192 0.96 -12.56 9.49
N GLU A 193 0.34 -11.58 10.14
CA GLU A 193 -1.08 -11.27 10.00
C GLU A 193 -1.44 -10.82 8.57
N MET A 194 -0.63 -9.94 7.96
CA MET A 194 -0.79 -9.55 6.56
C MET A 194 -0.71 -10.76 5.63
N THR A 195 0.21 -11.68 5.92
CA THR A 195 0.40 -12.89 5.12
C THR A 195 -0.80 -13.83 5.26
N GLU A 196 -1.31 -14.01 6.47
CA GLU A 196 -2.48 -14.86 6.75
C GLU A 196 -3.75 -14.29 6.09
N ARG A 197 -3.98 -12.99 6.18
CA ARG A 197 -5.08 -12.32 5.47
C ARG A 197 -4.99 -12.53 3.96
N MET A 198 -3.80 -12.36 3.38
CA MET A 198 -3.60 -12.52 1.94
C MET A 198 -3.69 -13.99 1.50
N HIS A 199 -3.32 -14.93 2.37
CA HIS A 199 -3.49 -16.37 2.15
C HIS A 199 -4.97 -16.77 2.10
N ALA A 200 -5.80 -16.21 2.97
CA ALA A 200 -7.23 -16.50 3.00
C ALA A 200 -7.94 -16.14 1.68
N LEU A 201 -7.49 -15.08 0.99
CA LEU A 201 -8.03 -14.66 -0.31
C LEU A 201 -7.76 -15.69 -1.41
N VAL A 202 -6.58 -16.30 -1.39
CA VAL A 202 -6.14 -17.25 -2.41
C VAL A 202 -5.36 -18.38 -1.75
N PRO A 203 -6.06 -19.44 -1.30
CA PRO A 203 -5.42 -20.65 -0.77
C PRO A 203 -4.83 -21.45 -1.95
N ASN A 204 -3.69 -20.99 -2.45
CA ASN A 204 -2.94 -21.64 -3.53
C ASN A 204 -1.59 -22.11 -2.98
N GLU A 205 -1.19 -23.34 -3.29
CA GLU A 205 0.13 -23.86 -2.93
C GLU A 205 1.26 -22.97 -3.46
N LYS A 206 1.06 -22.37 -4.65
CA LYS A 206 2.00 -21.40 -5.23
C LYS A 206 2.07 -20.11 -4.41
N PHE A 207 0.95 -19.65 -3.86
CA PHE A 207 0.91 -18.51 -2.95
C PHE A 207 1.71 -18.83 -1.69
N ASN A 208 1.51 -20.01 -1.10
CA ASN A 208 2.20 -20.41 0.13
C ASN A 208 3.72 -20.44 -0.04
N GLU A 209 4.22 -20.98 -1.14
CA GLU A 209 5.67 -20.99 -1.42
C GLU A 209 6.22 -19.58 -1.65
N GLN A 210 5.49 -18.72 -2.37
CA GLN A 210 5.90 -17.33 -2.57
C GLN A 210 5.84 -16.51 -1.27
N ALA A 211 4.81 -16.70 -0.45
CA ALA A 211 4.65 -16.05 0.84
C ALA A 211 5.77 -16.44 1.81
N LYS A 212 6.13 -17.74 1.87
CA LYS A 212 7.30 -18.21 2.63
C LYS A 212 8.59 -17.58 2.14
N GLN A 213 8.79 -17.43 0.83
CA GLN A 213 9.96 -16.73 0.28
C GLN A 213 9.95 -15.23 0.59
N ILE A 214 8.78 -14.61 0.70
CA ILE A 214 8.64 -13.21 1.11
C ILE A 214 9.10 -13.04 2.55
N LEU A 215 8.57 -13.85 3.47
CA LEU A 215 8.94 -13.86 4.89
C LEU A 215 10.40 -14.24 5.13
N ALA A 216 10.93 -15.25 4.43
CA ALA A 216 12.30 -15.72 4.60
C ALA A 216 13.35 -14.71 4.09
N ARG A 217 12.97 -13.80 3.19
CA ARG A 217 13.87 -12.74 2.68
C ARG A 217 13.87 -11.48 3.54
N THR A 218 12.92 -11.32 4.45
CA THR A 218 12.90 -10.17 5.36
C THR A 218 14.03 -10.35 6.36
N GLN A 219 15.10 -9.56 6.23
CA GLN A 219 16.13 -9.51 7.25
C GLN A 219 15.50 -9.07 8.58
N PRO A 220 15.99 -9.56 9.73
CA PRO A 220 15.44 -9.13 11.02
C PRO A 220 15.53 -7.60 11.10
N PHE A 221 14.40 -6.95 11.36
CA PHE A 221 14.32 -5.51 11.42
C PHE A 221 15.37 -4.97 12.40
N GLN A 222 16.33 -4.20 11.89
CA GLN A 222 17.29 -3.48 12.69
C GLN A 222 16.98 -1.99 12.64
N MET A 223 16.65 -1.43 13.80
CA MET A 223 16.44 0.00 13.93
C MET A 223 17.74 0.75 13.61
N LEU A 224 17.73 1.53 12.53
CA LEU A 224 18.85 2.39 12.14
C LEU A 224 18.59 3.80 12.62
N TYR A 225 19.28 4.23 13.67
CA TYR A 225 19.19 5.60 14.17
C TYR A 225 20.59 6.20 14.24
N SER A 226 20.74 7.44 13.77
CA SER A 226 22.03 8.14 13.70
C SER A 226 21.91 9.44 14.49
N LEU A 227 22.49 9.45 15.69
CA LEU A 227 22.48 10.61 16.58
C LEU A 227 23.83 11.32 16.51
N ASN A 228 24.03 12.21 15.54
CA ASN A 228 25.32 12.89 15.37
C ASN A 228 25.56 13.96 16.46
N CYS A 229 25.97 13.52 17.65
CA CYS A 229 26.18 14.39 18.81
C CYS A 229 27.33 15.38 18.57
N GLN A 230 28.27 15.03 17.70
CA GLN A 230 29.38 15.89 17.30
C GLN A 230 28.91 17.14 16.56
N ASN A 231 28.00 16.99 15.59
CA ASN A 231 27.41 18.13 14.87
C ASN A 231 26.39 18.88 15.74
N LEU A 232 25.59 18.16 16.53
CA LEU A 232 24.58 18.74 17.43
C LEU A 232 25.19 19.66 18.50
N CYS A 233 26.38 19.32 18.99
CA CYS A 233 27.08 20.08 20.03
C CYS A 233 28.28 20.89 19.51
N ALA A 234 28.38 21.14 18.21
CA ALA A 234 29.50 21.87 17.61
C ALA A 234 29.56 23.35 18.05
N ASP A 235 28.42 23.95 18.41
CA ASP A 235 28.29 25.32 18.91
C ASP A 235 28.54 25.47 20.42
N PHE A 236 28.91 24.38 21.10
CA PHE A 236 29.16 24.40 22.54
C PHE A 236 30.43 25.20 22.88
N GLN A 237 30.23 26.34 23.53
CA GLN A 237 31.28 27.18 24.09
C GLN A 237 31.37 27.01 25.61
N GLU A 238 32.53 26.59 26.10
CA GLU A 238 32.81 26.39 27.51
C GLU A 238 33.12 27.71 28.24
N ALA A 239 32.39 27.98 29.32
CA ALA A 239 32.74 29.04 30.24
C ALA A 239 33.49 28.43 31.44
N LEU A 240 34.80 28.19 31.28
CA LEU A 240 35.69 27.68 32.35
C LEU A 240 36.47 28.79 33.08
N GLU A 241 36.26 30.04 32.67
CA GLU A 241 36.82 31.21 33.35
C GLU A 241 36.27 31.31 34.77
N PHE A 242 37.17 31.52 35.72
CA PHE A 242 36.81 31.74 37.11
C PHE A 242 36.00 33.04 37.22
N LYS A 243 34.72 32.93 37.58
CA LYS A 243 33.84 34.06 37.88
C LYS A 243 33.47 34.00 39.35
N PHE A 244 33.93 34.98 40.11
CA PHE A 244 33.66 35.06 41.54
C PHE A 244 32.15 35.23 41.79
N SER A 245 31.54 34.33 42.56
CA SER A 245 30.10 34.27 42.77
C SER A 245 29.52 35.50 43.46
N TRP A 246 30.36 36.26 44.19
CA TRP A 246 30.02 37.52 44.86
C TRP A 246 30.63 38.75 44.19
N GLY A 247 31.08 38.63 42.94
CA GLY A 247 31.60 39.76 42.18
C GLY A 247 30.54 40.85 42.03
N ILE A 248 30.96 42.11 42.05
CA ILE A 248 30.08 43.29 41.94
C ILE A 248 29.18 43.21 40.69
N SER A 249 29.68 42.63 39.59
CA SER A 249 28.92 42.35 38.36
C SER A 249 27.83 41.28 38.53
N ALA A 250 28.09 40.20 39.27
CA ALA A 250 27.11 39.16 39.57
C ALA A 250 26.05 39.64 40.59
N MET A 251 26.45 40.47 41.54
CA MET A 251 25.54 41.12 42.49
C MET A 251 24.62 42.12 41.78
N LEU A 252 25.16 42.96 40.88
CA LEU A 252 24.36 43.86 40.04
C LEU A 252 23.39 43.10 39.13
N GLN A 253 23.81 42.00 38.50
CA GLN A 253 22.93 41.18 37.66
C GLN A 253 21.81 40.50 38.47
N ARG A 254 22.08 40.03 39.69
CA ARG A 254 21.06 39.45 40.57
C ARG A 254 20.06 40.51 41.09
N PHE A 255 20.52 41.73 41.37
CA PHE A 255 19.64 42.84 41.79
C PHE A 255 18.80 43.40 40.62
N THR A 256 19.42 43.65 39.47
CA THR A 256 18.73 44.13 38.25
C THR A 256 17.80 43.08 37.64
N GLY A 257 18.16 41.79 37.71
CA GLY A 257 17.31 40.68 37.29
C GLY A 257 16.05 40.52 38.15
N LYS A 258 16.14 40.76 39.47
CA LYS A 258 14.98 40.80 40.38
C LYS A 258 14.07 42.00 40.13
N ILE A 259 14.64 43.16 39.79
CA ILE A 259 13.88 44.38 39.42
C ILE A 259 13.13 44.17 38.09
N LYS A 260 13.77 43.56 37.07
CA LYS A 260 13.09 43.19 35.81
C LYS A 260 11.99 42.15 36.00
N LYS A 261 12.17 41.15 36.87
CA LYS A 261 11.11 40.17 37.21
C LYS A 261 9.92 40.83 37.93
N LYS A 262 10.17 41.82 38.80
CA LYS A 262 9.10 42.58 39.49
C LYS A 262 8.35 43.52 38.54
N MET A 263 9.06 44.17 37.60
CA MET A 263 8.42 44.98 36.54
C MET A 263 7.62 44.13 35.53
N ARG A 264 8.06 42.90 35.22
CA ARG A 264 7.32 42.01 34.30
C ARG A 264 6.06 41.41 34.94
N LYS A 265 6.00 41.33 36.28
CA LYS A 265 4.79 40.89 37.00
C LYS A 265 3.72 41.99 37.11
N ASN A 266 4.11 43.26 37.05
CA ASN A 266 3.20 44.42 37.03
C ASN A 266 2.70 44.84 35.63
N ARG A 267 3.20 44.21 34.54
CA ARG A 267 2.75 44.46 33.14
C ARG A 267 1.92 43.32 32.55
N ALA A 268 1.57 42.31 33.35
CA ALA A 268 0.72 41.19 32.94
C ALA A 268 -0.74 41.33 33.43
N SER A 269 -1.20 42.56 33.60
CA SER A 269 -2.63 42.89 33.61
C SER A 269 -2.85 43.97 32.55
N ILE A 270 -3.93 43.84 31.79
CA ILE A 270 -4.35 44.61 30.60
C ILE A 270 -3.91 43.99 29.26
N LYS A 271 -4.80 43.16 28.73
CA LYS A 271 -4.92 42.73 27.32
C LYS A 271 -5.31 43.91 26.42
N GLY A 272 -4.99 43.82 25.13
CA GLY A 272 -5.90 44.33 24.08
C GLY A 272 -5.28 45.00 22.84
N SER A 273 -5.15 44.20 21.78
CA SER A 273 -5.45 44.55 20.37
C SER A 273 -4.57 45.52 19.55
N SER A 274 -4.13 44.98 18.41
CA SER A 274 -4.20 45.54 17.04
C SER A 274 -3.06 46.39 16.45
N SER A 275 -2.63 45.90 15.27
CA SER A 275 -2.34 46.65 14.03
C SER A 275 -0.89 46.95 13.64
N ALA A 276 -0.55 46.39 12.47
CA ALA A 276 0.15 46.96 11.32
C ALA A 276 1.63 47.43 11.41
N GLN A 277 2.46 46.69 10.66
CA GLN A 277 3.32 47.13 9.55
C GLN A 277 4.52 48.08 9.74
N LEU A 278 5.63 47.55 9.21
CA LEU A 278 6.61 48.10 8.25
C LEU A 278 7.88 48.85 8.72
N ALA A 279 8.98 48.37 8.10
CA ALA A 279 10.16 49.08 7.62
C ALA A 279 11.15 49.60 8.67
N SER A 280 12.46 49.74 8.44
CA SER A 280 13.49 49.15 7.55
C SER A 280 14.78 49.89 7.93
N LEU A 281 15.93 49.23 7.78
CA LEU A 281 17.30 49.77 7.60
C LEU A 281 17.70 51.11 8.27
N THR A 282 18.75 51.09 9.08
CA THR A 282 20.11 51.61 8.75
C THR A 282 21.04 51.60 9.98
N THR A 283 22.31 51.32 9.72
CA THR A 283 23.52 51.37 10.58
C THR A 283 23.96 52.83 10.84
N PRO A 284 25.12 53.16 11.48
CA PRO A 284 25.99 52.47 12.46
C PRO A 284 26.37 53.37 13.68
N THR A 285 27.20 52.82 14.60
CA THR A 285 28.20 53.52 15.46
C THR A 285 27.75 54.61 16.45
N GLY A 286 28.11 54.42 17.73
CA GLY A 286 28.07 55.51 18.72
C GLY A 286 28.41 55.06 20.14
N ILE A 287 29.70 55.05 20.47
CA ILE A 287 30.18 55.05 21.86
C ILE A 287 29.71 56.36 22.51
N LYS A 288 28.67 56.33 23.36
CA LYS A 288 28.38 57.31 24.43
C LYS A 288 27.03 57.03 25.08
N GLU A 289 27.00 56.22 26.15
CA GLU A 289 25.89 56.28 27.13
C GLU A 289 26.22 55.57 28.46
N GLN A 290 27.30 55.98 29.13
CA GLN A 290 27.67 55.50 30.47
C GLN A 290 27.75 56.63 31.52
N MET A 291 27.10 57.78 31.28
CA MET A 291 27.18 58.94 32.19
C MET A 291 25.83 59.64 32.53
N SER A 292 24.67 59.00 32.29
CA SER A 292 23.36 59.64 32.53
C SER A 292 22.60 59.16 33.77
N ILE A 293 23.10 58.18 34.52
CA ILE A 293 22.39 57.61 35.69
C ILE A 293 22.90 58.20 37.02
N VAL A 294 24.16 58.63 37.09
CA VAL A 294 24.73 59.25 38.30
C VAL A 294 24.18 60.65 38.53
N SER A 295 23.76 61.35 37.48
CA SER A 295 23.25 62.73 37.56
C SER A 295 21.80 62.86 38.05
N ARG A 296 21.00 61.77 38.08
CA ARG A 296 19.60 61.81 38.55
C ARG A 296 19.41 61.46 40.03
N LEU A 297 20.44 60.95 40.71
CA LEU A 297 20.41 60.68 42.15
C LEU A 297 20.89 61.87 42.99
N ALA A 298 21.58 62.84 42.37
CA ALA A 298 22.06 64.05 43.04
C ALA A 298 20.98 65.12 43.26
N LEU A 299 19.79 65.00 42.66
CA LEU A 299 18.75 66.06 42.66
C LEU A 299 17.49 65.75 43.49
N ALA A 300 17.45 64.63 44.23
CA ALA A 300 16.26 64.24 45.02
C ALA A 300 16.48 64.25 46.54
N SER A 301 17.35 65.11 47.07
CA SER A 301 17.55 65.25 48.53
C SER A 301 17.51 66.70 49.03
N THR A 302 16.81 67.59 48.34
CA THR A 302 16.43 68.90 48.87
C THR A 302 15.10 68.79 49.62
N GLY A 303 15.18 68.40 50.90
CA GLY A 303 13.98 68.29 51.74
C GLY A 303 14.19 67.82 53.17
N PHE A 304 15.28 68.19 53.85
CA PHE A 304 15.32 68.08 55.32
C PHE A 304 16.27 69.11 55.93
N LYS A 305 15.73 70.00 56.77
CA LYS A 305 16.50 70.97 57.57
C LYS A 305 17.15 70.23 58.75
N GLY A 306 18.31 69.63 58.52
CA GLY A 306 19.14 68.98 59.56
C GLY A 306 20.52 68.52 59.07
N THR A 307 20.94 68.96 57.89
CA THR A 307 21.96 68.27 57.08
C THR A 307 23.41 68.61 57.42
N VAL A 308 23.68 69.68 58.16
CA VAL A 308 25.07 70.10 58.41
C VAL A 308 25.73 69.33 59.57
N GLY A 309 24.96 68.85 60.56
CA GLY A 309 25.48 68.02 61.66
C GLY A 309 25.59 66.53 61.32
N GLY A 310 24.64 65.99 60.55
CA GLY A 310 24.60 64.56 60.18
C GLY A 310 25.71 64.15 59.20
N LEU A 311 26.09 65.03 58.27
CA LEU A 311 27.21 64.77 57.34
C LEU A 311 28.57 64.85 58.04
N ALA A 312 28.72 65.71 59.05
CA ALA A 312 29.95 65.82 59.82
C ALA A 312 30.14 64.61 60.76
N VAL A 313 29.09 64.18 61.47
CA VAL A 313 29.16 62.99 62.34
C VAL A 313 29.29 61.69 61.52
N SER A 314 28.62 61.59 60.36
CA SER A 314 28.81 60.49 59.41
C SER A 314 30.24 60.46 58.87
N GLY A 315 30.82 61.61 58.52
CA GLY A 315 32.21 61.72 58.05
C GLY A 315 33.26 61.39 59.11
N ILE A 316 33.04 61.75 60.38
CA ILE A 316 33.98 61.47 61.48
C ILE A 316 33.88 60.00 61.94
N MET A 317 32.68 59.41 61.97
CA MET A 317 32.49 57.98 62.26
C MET A 317 33.04 57.08 61.15
N LEU A 318 32.89 57.46 59.87
CA LEU A 318 33.58 56.82 58.74
C LEU A 318 35.11 56.93 58.84
N LYS A 319 35.63 57.98 59.47
CA LYS A 319 37.08 58.17 59.62
C LYS A 319 37.68 57.37 60.78
N MET A 320 36.96 57.17 61.89
CA MET A 320 37.48 56.41 63.05
C MET A 320 37.17 54.91 63.01
N ILE A 321 35.99 54.50 62.52
CA ILE A 321 35.58 53.09 62.45
C ILE A 321 35.54 52.55 61.01
N GLY A 322 35.43 53.44 60.02
CA GLY A 322 35.22 53.04 58.63
C GLY A 322 36.41 52.32 58.00
N TRP A 323 37.66 52.63 58.33
CA TRP A 323 38.78 51.84 57.80
C TRP A 323 38.85 50.45 58.42
N ARG A 324 38.49 50.27 59.69
CA ARG A 324 38.50 48.95 60.35
C ARG A 324 37.36 48.07 59.85
N LEU A 325 36.16 48.62 59.66
CA LEU A 325 35.06 47.90 59.02
C LEU A 325 35.34 47.61 57.55
N LEU A 326 35.87 48.57 56.78
CA LEU A 326 36.22 48.36 55.38
C LEU A 326 37.36 47.35 55.21
N ALA A 327 38.35 47.36 56.12
CA ALA A 327 39.39 46.34 56.19
C ALA A 327 38.83 44.98 56.61
N GLY A 328 37.90 44.92 57.56
CA GLY A 328 37.22 43.69 57.96
C GLY A 328 36.38 43.08 56.84
N PHE A 329 35.56 43.89 56.16
CA PHE A 329 34.80 43.46 54.98
C PHE A 329 35.70 43.12 53.80
N GLY A 330 36.79 43.88 53.58
CA GLY A 330 37.80 43.59 52.57
C GLY A 330 38.55 42.29 52.83
N ALA A 331 38.92 42.01 54.09
CA ALA A 331 39.52 40.76 54.52
C ALA A 331 38.54 39.59 54.36
N LEU A 332 37.29 39.73 54.81
CA LEU A 332 36.24 38.71 54.65
C LEU A 332 35.96 38.42 53.17
N TYR A 333 35.84 39.46 52.33
CA TYR A 333 35.66 39.34 50.88
C TYR A 333 36.89 38.69 50.22
N GLY A 334 38.10 39.06 50.63
CA GLY A 334 39.35 38.47 50.18
C GLY A 334 39.47 36.99 50.57
N CYS A 335 39.10 36.62 51.79
CA CYS A 335 39.05 35.23 52.25
C CYS A 335 38.02 34.42 51.45
N LEU A 336 36.82 34.96 51.19
CA LEU A 336 35.83 34.31 50.33
C LEU A 336 36.32 34.14 48.89
N TYR A 337 36.98 35.17 48.34
CA TYR A 337 37.60 35.11 47.02
C TYR A 337 38.71 34.07 46.93
N MET A 338 39.59 34.04 47.93
CA MET A 338 40.68 33.08 48.03
C MET A 338 40.14 31.65 48.22
N TYR A 339 39.12 31.48 49.07
CA TYR A 339 38.43 30.21 49.25
C TYR A 339 37.79 29.74 47.94
N GLU A 340 37.07 30.60 47.24
CA GLU A 340 36.43 30.24 45.97
C GLU A 340 37.50 29.91 44.90
N ARG A 341 38.60 30.67 44.85
CA ARG A 341 39.71 30.47 43.90
C ARG A 341 40.51 29.20 44.18
N LEU A 342 40.74 28.86 45.45
CA LEU A 342 41.38 27.60 45.85
C LEU A 342 40.44 26.41 45.66
N SER A 343 39.14 26.59 45.87
CA SER A 343 38.12 25.56 45.60
C SER A 343 37.89 25.29 44.11
N TRP A 344 38.28 26.23 43.22
CA TRP A 344 38.23 26.10 41.76
C TRP A 344 39.33 25.19 41.21
N THR A 345 39.35 23.94 41.69
CA THR A 345 40.29 22.89 41.28
C THR A 345 39.91 22.28 39.91
N ARG A 346 40.80 21.45 39.33
CA ARG A 346 40.53 20.72 38.07
C ARG A 346 39.25 19.86 38.14
N SER A 347 38.92 19.34 39.34
CA SER A 347 37.70 18.57 39.59
C SER A 347 36.43 19.44 39.53
N ALA A 348 36.48 20.64 40.12
CA ALA A 348 35.38 21.60 40.04
C ALA A 348 35.12 22.09 38.59
N LYS A 349 36.21 22.35 37.83
CA LYS A 349 36.12 22.69 36.39
C LYS A 349 35.50 21.57 35.56
N LYS A 350 35.87 20.30 35.82
CA LYS A 350 35.27 19.13 35.16
C LYS A 350 33.77 19.03 35.46
N ARG A 351 33.35 19.23 36.71
CA ARG A 351 31.93 19.20 37.11
C ARG A 351 31.13 20.35 36.48
N ALA A 352 31.69 21.56 36.46
CA ALA A 352 31.07 22.70 35.79
C ALA A 352 30.94 22.49 34.27
N PHE A 353 31.98 21.96 33.62
CA PHE A 353 31.96 21.58 32.20
C PHE A 353 30.86 20.55 31.92
N LYS A 354 30.84 19.44 32.66
CA LYS A 354 29.83 18.38 32.51
C LYS A 354 28.42 18.95 32.70
N SER A 355 28.19 19.79 33.71
CA SER A 355 26.88 20.42 33.94
C SER A 355 26.45 21.35 32.79
N GLN A 356 27.35 22.17 32.26
CA GLN A 356 27.08 23.04 31.11
C GLN A 356 26.77 22.21 29.85
N TYR A 357 27.56 21.15 29.62
CA TYR A 357 27.36 20.24 28.51
C TYR A 357 26.05 19.46 28.63
N ILE A 358 25.69 18.94 29.80
CA ILE A 358 24.40 18.26 30.04
C ILE A 358 23.24 19.18 29.65
N HIS A 359 23.26 20.45 30.09
CA HIS A 359 22.20 21.40 29.76
C HIS A 359 22.12 21.69 28.25
N HIS A 360 23.28 21.86 27.60
CA HIS A 360 23.38 22.11 26.17
C HIS A 360 22.91 20.90 25.34
N ALA A 361 23.47 19.73 25.61
CA ALA A 361 23.15 18.48 24.93
C ALA A 361 21.67 18.11 25.13
N THR A 362 21.12 18.28 26.34
CA THR A 362 19.68 18.07 26.60
C THR A 362 18.80 18.94 25.69
N LYS A 363 19.15 20.22 25.52
CA LYS A 363 18.38 21.13 24.66
C LYS A 363 18.48 20.73 23.19
N LYS A 364 19.68 20.37 22.72
CA LYS A 364 19.93 19.98 21.32
C LYS A 364 19.29 18.65 20.98
N LEU A 365 19.46 17.64 21.83
CA LEU A 365 18.84 16.33 21.66
C LEU A 365 17.32 16.42 21.63
N LYS A 366 16.70 17.25 22.49
CA LYS A 366 15.25 17.49 22.46
C LYS A 366 14.72 18.01 21.11
N MET A 367 15.52 18.78 20.36
CA MET A 367 15.10 19.29 19.05
C MET A 367 15.12 18.24 17.95
N ILE A 368 15.87 17.15 18.12
CA ILE A 368 15.95 16.07 17.13
C ILE A 368 15.13 14.83 17.51
N VAL A 369 14.44 14.86 18.67
CA VAL A 369 13.60 13.73 19.09
C VAL A 369 12.54 13.47 18.03
N ASP A 370 11.81 14.50 17.61
CA ASP A 370 10.72 14.40 16.62
C ASP A 370 11.24 13.90 15.26
N LEU A 371 12.42 14.37 14.84
CA LEU A 371 13.06 13.90 13.61
C LEU A 371 13.49 12.43 13.71
N THR A 372 14.03 12.01 14.85
CA THR A 372 14.50 10.64 15.06
C THR A 372 13.32 9.67 15.16
N SER A 373 12.24 10.07 15.84
CA SER A 373 11.01 9.27 15.92
C SER A 373 10.33 9.15 14.56
N ALA A 374 10.23 10.24 13.79
CA ALA A 374 9.67 10.21 12.43
C ALA A 374 10.51 9.37 11.47
N ASN A 375 11.84 9.45 11.53
CA ASN A 375 12.71 8.60 10.70
C ASN A 375 12.55 7.12 11.04
N CYS A 376 12.37 6.78 12.32
CA CYS A 376 12.13 5.40 12.74
C CYS A 376 10.77 4.89 12.28
N SER A 377 9.71 5.67 12.46
CA SER A 377 8.37 5.29 12.01
C SER A 377 8.31 5.12 10.50
N HIS A 378 9.02 5.96 9.74
CA HIS A 378 9.19 5.82 8.29
C HIS A 378 9.94 4.54 7.88
N GLN A 379 10.97 4.11 8.63
CA GLN A 379 11.60 2.81 8.37
C GLN A 379 10.62 1.65 8.53
N VAL A 380 9.80 1.68 9.59
CA VAL A 380 8.76 0.67 9.81
C VAL A 380 7.72 0.68 8.69
N GLN A 381 7.31 1.87 8.25
CA GLN A 381 6.41 2.05 7.12
C GLN A 381 6.98 1.43 5.83
N GLN A 382 8.27 1.62 5.55
CA GLN A 382 8.91 1.06 4.36
C GLN A 382 8.99 -0.47 4.42
N GLU A 383 9.36 -1.03 5.56
CA GLU A 383 9.50 -2.48 5.75
C GLU A 383 8.15 -3.20 5.64
N LEU A 384 7.12 -2.69 6.33
CA LEU A 384 5.77 -3.24 6.25
C LEU A 384 5.12 -2.96 4.89
N GLY A 385 5.21 -1.73 4.38
CA GLY A 385 4.63 -1.34 3.10
C GLY A 385 5.24 -2.09 1.91
N SER A 386 6.54 -2.35 1.93
CA SER A 386 7.20 -3.16 0.89
C SER A 386 6.78 -4.62 0.93
N THR A 387 6.66 -5.21 2.14
CA THR A 387 6.16 -6.57 2.33
C THR A 387 4.72 -6.71 1.85
N PHE A 388 3.86 -5.77 2.24
CA PHE A 388 2.47 -5.70 1.81
C PHE A 388 2.34 -5.59 0.28
N THR A 389 3.11 -4.70 -0.36
CA THR A 389 3.10 -4.56 -1.82
C THR A 389 3.49 -5.87 -2.53
N ARG A 390 4.42 -6.63 -1.97
CA ARG A 390 4.81 -7.94 -2.52
C ARG A 390 3.67 -8.96 -2.38
N LEU A 391 3.00 -9.01 -1.24
CA LEU A 391 1.84 -9.88 -1.02
C LEU A 391 0.67 -9.53 -1.97
N CYS A 392 0.35 -8.25 -2.12
CA CYS A 392 -0.69 -7.79 -3.04
C CYS A 392 -0.42 -8.23 -4.48
N ARG A 393 0.82 -8.11 -4.96
CA ARG A 393 1.20 -8.58 -6.29
C ARG A 393 0.95 -10.08 -6.47
N THR A 394 1.24 -10.89 -5.45
CA THR A 394 0.97 -12.33 -5.50
C THR A 394 -0.53 -12.62 -5.62
N VAL A 395 -1.38 -11.93 -4.85
CA VAL A 395 -2.85 -12.06 -4.97
C VAL A 395 -3.34 -11.57 -6.33
N THR A 396 -2.87 -10.42 -6.80
CA THR A 396 -3.22 -9.89 -8.14
C THR A 396 -2.84 -10.87 -9.25
N ASN A 397 -1.67 -11.49 -9.17
CA ASN A 397 -1.26 -12.50 -10.16
C ASN A 397 -2.21 -13.70 -10.16
N ALA A 398 -2.68 -14.15 -8.99
CA ALA A 398 -3.67 -15.21 -8.92
C ALA A 398 -5.03 -14.80 -9.50
N ILE A 399 -5.45 -13.54 -9.32
CA ILE A 399 -6.65 -12.99 -9.97
C ILE A 399 -6.48 -12.98 -11.50
N ILE A 400 -5.31 -12.58 -11.99
CA ILE A 400 -4.98 -12.62 -13.42
C ILE A 400 -5.04 -14.05 -13.95
N ASP A 401 -4.45 -15.02 -13.25
CA ASP A 401 -4.50 -16.43 -13.62
C ASP A 401 -5.95 -16.95 -13.72
N MET A 402 -6.80 -16.63 -12.74
CA MET A 402 -8.23 -16.98 -12.77
C MET A 402 -8.96 -16.32 -13.95
N ASN A 403 -8.62 -15.07 -14.28
CA ASN A 403 -9.21 -14.37 -15.41
C ASN A 403 -8.78 -14.94 -16.77
N ASP A 404 -7.56 -15.49 -16.87
CA ASP A 404 -7.11 -16.19 -18.07
C ASP A 404 -7.77 -17.58 -18.21
N GLU A 405 -8.03 -18.27 -17.09
CA GLU A 405 -8.87 -19.47 -17.07
C GLU A 405 -10.30 -19.15 -17.54
N LEU A 406 -10.87 -18.03 -17.09
CA LEU A 406 -12.19 -17.56 -17.52
C LEU A 406 -12.25 -17.33 -19.04
N LYS A 407 -11.26 -16.66 -19.64
CA LYS A 407 -11.18 -16.48 -21.11
C LYS A 407 -11.11 -17.82 -21.85
N THR A 408 -10.33 -18.76 -21.32
CA THR A 408 -10.21 -20.10 -21.89
C THR A 408 -11.55 -20.83 -21.88
N LEU A 409 -12.30 -20.70 -20.77
CA LEU A 409 -13.62 -21.27 -20.62
C LEU A 409 -14.64 -20.65 -21.57
N GLU A 410 -14.60 -19.33 -21.76
CA GLU A 410 -15.45 -18.62 -22.73
C GLU A 410 -15.18 -19.05 -24.18
N ALA A 411 -13.92 -19.29 -24.53
CA ALA A 411 -13.54 -19.83 -25.84
C ALA A 411 -14.10 -21.25 -26.03
N GLN A 412 -14.02 -22.11 -25.02
CA GLN A 412 -14.61 -23.46 -25.04
C GLN A 412 -16.13 -23.42 -25.19
N ILE A 413 -16.82 -22.54 -24.47
CA ILE A 413 -18.28 -22.34 -24.59
C ILE A 413 -18.64 -21.94 -26.02
N THR A 414 -17.91 -20.98 -26.60
CA THR A 414 -18.16 -20.53 -27.98
C THR A 414 -18.01 -21.67 -29.00
N ILE A 415 -17.01 -22.53 -28.83
CA ILE A 415 -16.81 -23.73 -29.67
C ILE A 415 -17.98 -24.72 -29.49
N LEU A 416 -18.42 -24.97 -28.26
CA LEU A 416 -19.55 -25.85 -27.96
C LEU A 416 -20.87 -25.31 -28.55
N GLU A 417 -21.12 -24.00 -28.45
CA GLU A 417 -22.28 -23.34 -29.06
C GLU A 417 -22.29 -23.49 -30.58
N ASN A 418 -21.14 -23.29 -31.23
CA ASN A 418 -21.03 -23.48 -32.67
C ASN A 418 -21.24 -24.95 -33.07
N THR A 419 -20.63 -25.89 -32.35
CA THR A 419 -20.85 -27.33 -32.55
C THR A 419 -22.33 -27.68 -32.38
N GLN A 420 -22.99 -27.16 -31.36
CA GLN A 420 -24.42 -27.39 -31.14
C GLN A 420 -25.27 -26.89 -32.32
N LYS A 421 -24.95 -25.72 -32.88
CA LYS A 421 -25.62 -25.16 -34.07
C LYS A 421 -25.42 -26.07 -35.30
N GLN A 422 -24.21 -26.56 -35.53
CA GLN A 422 -23.91 -27.47 -36.65
C GLN A 422 -24.63 -28.81 -36.50
N VAL A 423 -24.64 -29.41 -35.30
CA VAL A 423 -25.34 -30.67 -35.03
C VAL A 423 -26.85 -30.51 -35.23
N LYS A 424 -27.45 -29.40 -34.77
CA LYS A 424 -28.86 -29.07 -35.04
C LYS A 424 -29.16 -28.98 -36.53
N LEU A 425 -28.29 -28.32 -37.30
CA LEU A 425 -28.44 -28.20 -38.75
C LEU A 425 -28.35 -29.56 -39.45
N LEU A 426 -27.39 -30.40 -39.07
CA LEU A 426 -27.25 -31.76 -39.60
C LEU A 426 -28.47 -32.62 -39.27
N ARG A 427 -29.00 -32.51 -38.05
CA ARG A 427 -30.23 -33.22 -37.65
C ARG A 427 -31.41 -32.81 -38.51
N ASN A 428 -31.59 -31.51 -38.77
CA ASN A 428 -32.66 -31.02 -39.64
C ASN A 428 -32.53 -31.55 -41.07
N LYS A 429 -31.30 -31.63 -41.61
CA LYS A 429 -31.05 -32.24 -42.93
C LYS A 429 -31.34 -33.74 -42.95
N ALA A 430 -30.96 -34.48 -41.91
CA ALA A 430 -31.25 -35.91 -41.80
C ALA A 430 -32.78 -36.17 -41.73
N ASN A 431 -33.50 -35.38 -40.94
CA ASN A 431 -34.97 -35.42 -40.88
C ASN A 431 -35.61 -35.09 -42.24
N TYR A 432 -35.08 -34.11 -42.97
CA TYR A 432 -35.55 -33.80 -44.32
C TYR A 432 -35.41 -34.99 -45.27
N ILE A 433 -34.24 -35.64 -45.30
CA ILE A 433 -34.00 -36.85 -46.13
C ILE A 433 -34.97 -37.97 -45.73
N GLN A 434 -35.18 -38.18 -44.43
CA GLN A 434 -36.11 -39.19 -43.94
C GLN A 434 -37.54 -38.92 -44.41
N ASN A 435 -37.97 -37.65 -44.42
CA ASN A 435 -39.30 -37.25 -44.88
C ASN A 435 -39.45 -37.41 -46.40
N GLU A 436 -38.44 -37.02 -47.18
CA GLU A 436 -38.43 -37.21 -48.64
C GLU A 436 -38.51 -38.69 -49.02
N LEU A 437 -37.75 -39.57 -48.33
CA LEU A 437 -37.84 -41.01 -48.53
C LEU A 437 -39.22 -41.57 -48.14
N LYS A 438 -39.86 -40.98 -47.13
CA LYS A 438 -41.23 -41.35 -46.74
C LYS A 438 -42.26 -40.95 -47.78
N ILE A 439 -42.13 -39.75 -48.35
CA ILE A 439 -42.98 -39.27 -49.45
C ILE A 439 -42.78 -40.17 -50.69
N PHE A 440 -41.54 -40.46 -51.07
CA PHE A 440 -41.22 -41.34 -52.18
C PHE A 440 -41.86 -42.73 -52.02
N GLU A 441 -41.69 -43.37 -50.86
CA GLU A 441 -42.32 -44.66 -50.59
C GLU A 441 -43.85 -44.59 -50.67
N ASN A 442 -44.47 -43.53 -50.12
CA ASN A 442 -45.92 -43.41 -50.14
C ASN A 442 -46.45 -43.25 -51.57
N ILE A 443 -45.82 -42.41 -52.40
CA ILE A 443 -46.29 -42.11 -53.76
C ILE A 443 -45.98 -43.24 -54.73
N TYR A 444 -44.78 -43.83 -54.66
CA TYR A 444 -44.28 -44.70 -55.74
C TYR A 444 -44.25 -46.19 -55.35
N ILE A 445 -44.29 -46.51 -54.04
CA ILE A 445 -44.20 -47.90 -53.56
C ILE A 445 -45.52 -48.37 -52.92
N LYS A 446 -46.13 -47.57 -52.04
CA LYS A 446 -47.35 -47.94 -51.28
C LYS A 446 -48.66 -47.54 -51.94
N SER A 447 -48.66 -46.51 -52.80
CA SER A 447 -49.86 -46.04 -53.52
C SER A 447 -50.27 -46.96 -54.69
N ASN A 448 -49.67 -48.14 -54.81
CA ASN A 448 -49.92 -49.09 -55.89
C ASN A 448 -50.51 -50.40 -55.37
#